data_AF-A0A1V5UY32-F1
#
_entry.id   AF-A0A1V5UY32-F1
#
_cell.length_a   1.000
_cell.length_b   1.000
_cell.length_c   1.000
_cell.angle_alpha   90.00
_cell.angle_beta   90.00
_cell.angle_gamma   90.00
#
_symmetry.space_group_name_H-M   'P 1'
#
loop_
_entity.id
_entity.type
_entity.pdbx_description
1 polymer ?
#
loop_
_entity_poly.entity_id
_entity_poly.type
_entity_poly.pdbx_seq_one_letter_code
_entity_poly.pdbx_strand_id
1 'polypeptide(L)'
;MTRQSGNPDLWKDNDVELFFYAVQTRKFWQIVVNDNNAWSSQTDRKAFLKWDPMPGLRMKTVRNADSWTAEIAVPLSELKIDGGELRFNLCRERNIKGENAEYSTWSPLAMLGNWHDPDNYGTLKFME
;
A
#
# COMPACT_ATOMS: atom_id res chain seq x y z
N MET A 1 14.46 10.61 -11.84
CA MET A 1 13.46 11.71 -11.71
C MET A 1 12.55 11.33 -10.57
N THR A 2 12.16 12.30 -9.75
CA THR A 2 11.23 12.08 -8.64
C THR A 2 9.82 11.90 -9.19
N ARG A 3 9.18 10.74 -8.94
CA ARG A 3 7.80 10.49 -9.37
C ARG A 3 6.83 11.36 -8.57
N GLN A 4 5.81 11.87 -9.24
CA GLN A 4 4.74 12.67 -8.64
C GLN A 4 3.56 11.77 -8.23
N SER A 5 2.66 12.29 -7.39
CA SER A 5 1.45 11.54 -7.00
C SER A 5 0.61 11.14 -8.21
N GLY A 6 0.00 9.97 -8.14
CA GLY A 6 -0.76 9.34 -9.24
C GLY A 6 0.09 8.63 -10.29
N ASN A 7 1.43 8.66 -10.17
CA ASN A 7 2.28 7.90 -11.08
C ASN A 7 2.09 6.38 -10.84
N PRO A 8 1.83 5.57 -11.89
CA PRO A 8 1.60 4.13 -11.74
C PRO A 8 2.86 3.30 -11.44
N ASP A 9 4.04 3.92 -11.53
CA ASP A 9 5.34 3.30 -11.25
C ASP A 9 5.90 3.69 -9.87
N LEU A 10 5.09 4.28 -9.00
CA LEU A 10 5.53 4.78 -7.69
C LEU A 10 6.04 3.64 -6.77
N TRP A 11 5.56 2.41 -6.98
CA TRP A 11 6.01 1.17 -6.30
C TRP A 11 7.46 0.78 -6.60
N LYS A 12 8.11 1.45 -7.57
CA LYS A 12 9.54 1.28 -7.88
C LYS A 12 10.42 2.24 -7.10
N ASP A 13 9.87 2.99 -6.16
CA ASP A 13 10.60 3.97 -5.35
C ASP A 13 11.02 3.35 -4.01
N ASN A 14 11.62 4.17 -3.14
CA ASN A 14 11.74 3.87 -1.72
C ASN A 14 10.40 4.21 -1.06
N ASP A 15 9.59 3.19 -0.80
CA ASP A 15 8.18 3.37 -0.45
C ASP A 15 7.65 2.34 0.56
N VAL A 16 6.44 2.62 1.03
CA VAL A 16 5.59 1.69 1.76
C VAL A 16 4.30 1.48 1.00
N GLU A 17 3.80 0.25 1.05
CA GLU A 17 2.56 -0.15 0.40
C GLU A 17 1.56 -0.73 1.40
N LEU A 18 0.34 -0.22 1.38
CA LEU A 18 -0.77 -0.75 2.17
C LEU A 18 -1.73 -1.48 1.23
N PHE A 19 -1.97 -2.75 1.53
CA PHE A 19 -2.91 -3.59 0.81
C PHE A 19 -4.12 -3.87 1.67
N PHE A 20 -5.31 -3.66 1.11
CA PHE A 20 -6.58 -3.95 1.75
C PHE A 20 -7.44 -4.81 0.83
N TYR A 21 -8.12 -5.80 1.41
CA TYR A 21 -9.11 -6.60 0.70
C TYR A 21 -10.31 -6.90 1.58
N ALA A 22 -11.46 -6.32 1.24
CA ALA A 22 -12.73 -6.65 1.89
C ALA A 22 -13.29 -7.91 1.22
N VAL A 23 -13.34 -9.02 1.97
CA VAL A 23 -13.73 -10.33 1.44
C VAL A 23 -15.16 -10.32 0.90
N GLN A 24 -16.09 -9.70 1.65
CA GLN A 24 -17.51 -9.67 1.34
C GLN A 24 -17.83 -8.91 0.04
N THR A 25 -17.28 -7.71 -0.12
CA THR A 25 -17.50 -6.87 -1.31
C THR A 25 -16.50 -7.13 -2.44
N ARG A 26 -15.46 -7.93 -2.16
CA ARG A 26 -14.31 -8.19 -3.03
C ARG A 26 -13.58 -6.91 -3.44
N LYS A 27 -13.73 -5.82 -2.67
CA LYS A 27 -13.06 -4.55 -2.92
C LYS A 27 -11.60 -4.67 -2.52
N PHE A 28 -10.71 -4.32 -3.44
CA PHE A 28 -9.27 -4.28 -3.23
C PHE A 28 -8.78 -2.83 -3.26
N TRP A 29 -7.75 -2.56 -2.47
CA TRP A 29 -6.94 -1.35 -2.56
C TRP A 29 -5.47 -1.69 -2.36
N GLN A 30 -4.63 -1.16 -3.25
CA GLN A 30 -3.20 -0.94 -2.98
C GLN A 30 -3.00 0.57 -2.88
N ILE A 31 -2.30 1.01 -1.85
CA ILE A 31 -1.92 2.40 -1.63
C ILE A 31 -0.40 2.42 -1.51
N VAL A 32 0.27 3.19 -2.37
CA VAL A 32 1.73 3.32 -2.39
C VAL A 32 2.09 4.73 -1.95
N VAL A 33 3.03 4.85 -1.02
CA VAL A 33 3.53 6.13 -0.49
C VAL A 33 5.05 6.10 -0.46
N ASN A 34 5.70 6.96 -1.24
CA ASN A 34 7.15 7.05 -1.26
C ASN A 34 7.68 8.08 -0.26
N ASP A 35 8.99 8.02 -0.04
CA ASP A 35 9.73 8.95 0.81
C ASP A 35 9.76 10.42 0.33
N ASN A 36 9.20 10.75 -0.83
CA ASN A 36 9.14 12.09 -1.43
C ASN A 36 7.77 12.77 -1.30
N ASN A 37 6.93 12.30 -0.38
CA ASN A 37 5.57 12.81 -0.18
C ASN A 37 4.69 12.67 -1.43
N ALA A 38 4.98 11.66 -2.26
CA ALA A 38 4.16 11.28 -3.39
C ALA A 38 3.45 9.96 -3.10
N TRP A 39 2.26 9.81 -3.67
CA TRP A 39 1.45 8.62 -3.43
C TRP A 39 0.63 8.24 -4.66
N SER A 40 0.24 6.99 -4.74
CA SER A 40 -0.68 6.49 -5.75
C SER A 40 -1.55 5.38 -5.16
N SER A 41 -2.66 5.06 -5.81
CA SER A 41 -3.48 3.93 -5.39
C SER A 41 -4.16 3.26 -6.58
N GLN A 42 -4.56 2.01 -6.38
CA GLN A 42 -5.33 1.26 -7.36
C GLN A 42 -6.35 0.35 -6.71
N THR A 43 -7.37 -0.03 -7.48
CA THR A 43 -8.45 -0.91 -7.02
C THR A 43 -8.43 -2.32 -7.63
N ASP A 44 -7.50 -2.59 -8.56
CA ASP A 44 -7.41 -3.88 -9.23
C ASP A 44 -6.36 -4.79 -8.58
N ARG A 45 -6.72 -6.06 -8.36
CA ARG A 45 -5.77 -7.10 -7.91
C ARG A 45 -4.79 -7.48 -9.01
N LYS A 46 -5.12 -7.25 -10.28
CA LYS A 46 -4.16 -7.33 -11.37
C LYS A 46 -3.40 -6.01 -11.42
N ALA A 47 -2.18 -6.03 -10.90
CA ALA A 47 -1.28 -4.89 -10.97
C ALA A 47 -1.28 -4.27 -12.38
N PHE A 48 -1.21 -2.94 -12.42
CA PHE A 48 -1.05 -2.13 -13.65
C PHE A 48 -2.30 -1.94 -14.52
N LEU A 49 -3.46 -2.49 -14.16
CA LEU A 49 -4.66 -2.32 -14.98
C LEU A 49 -5.43 -1.02 -14.70
N LYS A 50 -5.51 -0.58 -13.44
CA LYS A 50 -6.33 0.59 -13.10
C LYS A 50 -5.86 1.33 -11.84
N TRP A 51 -5.14 2.43 -12.04
CA TRP A 51 -4.75 3.34 -10.97
C TRP A 51 -5.84 4.39 -10.76
N ASP A 52 -6.48 4.35 -9.60
CA ASP A 52 -7.54 5.25 -9.19
C ASP A 52 -7.13 5.91 -7.87
N PRO A 53 -7.16 7.24 -7.74
CA PRO A 53 -6.92 7.88 -6.45
C PRO A 53 -8.02 7.48 -5.46
N MET A 54 -7.63 7.00 -4.27
CA MET A 54 -8.58 6.69 -3.20
C MET A 54 -9.24 7.98 -2.71
N PRO A 55 -10.58 8.12 -2.79
CA PRO A 55 -11.28 9.31 -2.32
C PRO A 55 -11.03 9.55 -0.83
N GLY A 56 -10.62 10.77 -0.46
CA GLY A 56 -10.44 11.19 0.93
C GLY A 56 -9.15 10.71 1.61
N LEU A 57 -8.28 9.96 0.91
CA LEU A 57 -6.96 9.58 1.43
C LEU A 57 -6.14 10.83 1.73
N ARG A 58 -5.52 10.87 2.90
CA ARG A 58 -4.55 11.90 3.29
C ARG A 58 -3.27 11.23 3.72
N MET A 59 -2.15 11.81 3.34
CA MET A 59 -0.84 11.31 3.74
C MET A 59 0.15 12.45 3.89
N LYS A 60 1.20 12.19 4.65
CA LYS A 60 2.38 13.04 4.73
C LYS A 60 3.61 12.17 4.97
N THR A 61 4.73 12.51 4.32
CA THR A 61 6.02 11.93 4.66
C THR A 61 7.01 12.98 5.12
N VAL A 62 7.88 12.58 6.05
CA VAL A 62 8.99 13.40 6.54
C VAL A 62 10.28 12.60 6.41
N ARG A 63 11.25 13.15 5.68
CA ARG A 63 12.61 12.61 5.59
C ARG A 63 13.46 13.16 6.74
N ASN A 64 14.23 12.28 7.35
CA ASN A 64 15.28 12.57 8.33
C ASN A 64 16.65 12.27 7.70
N ALA A 65 17.73 12.36 8.50
CA ALA A 65 19.09 12.15 8.00
C ALA A 65 19.33 10.73 7.45
N ASP A 66 18.74 9.72 8.09
CA ASP A 66 18.97 8.29 7.83
C ASP A 66 17.67 7.47 7.70
N SER A 67 16.52 8.14 7.80
CA SER A 67 15.21 7.51 7.87
C SER A 67 14.15 8.40 7.23
N TRP A 68 12.95 7.87 7.06
CA TRP A 68 11.78 8.64 6.72
C TRP A 68 10.57 8.03 7.41
N THR A 69 9.53 8.83 7.59
CA THR A 69 8.27 8.43 8.21
C THR A 69 7.12 8.75 7.27
N ALA A 70 6.09 7.91 7.28
CA ALA A 70 4.83 8.15 6.61
C ALA A 70 3.68 8.12 7.61
N GLU A 71 2.85 9.14 7.59
CA GLU A 71 1.56 9.15 8.26
C GLU A 71 0.47 9.08 7.19
N ILE A 72 -0.43 8.10 7.29
CA ILE A 72 -1.43 7.79 6.25
C ILE A 72 -2.79 7.63 6.92
N ALA A 73 -3.73 8.51 6.59
CA ALA A 73 -5.10 8.45 7.05
C ALA A 73 -6.00 7.86 5.94
N VAL A 74 -6.38 6.59 6.12
CA VAL A 74 -7.21 5.82 5.18
C VAL A 74 -8.70 5.95 5.54
N PRO A 75 -9.58 6.41 4.63
CA PRO A 75 -11.01 6.49 4.89
C PRO A 75 -11.66 5.11 4.99
N LEU A 76 -12.19 4.76 6.15
CA LEU A 76 -12.86 3.47 6.38
C LEU A 76 -14.06 3.24 5.44
N SER A 77 -14.72 4.32 5.01
CA SER A 77 -15.83 4.28 4.04
C SER A 77 -15.45 3.70 2.67
N GLU A 78 -14.18 3.82 2.28
CA GLU A 78 -13.64 3.28 1.02
C GLU A 78 -13.23 1.81 1.14
N LEU A 79 -12.94 1.35 2.35
CA LEU A 79 -12.59 -0.04 2.64
C LEU A 79 -13.83 -0.96 2.66
N LYS A 80 -15.04 -0.39 2.73
CA LYS A 80 -16.32 -1.13 2.75
C LYS A 80 -16.30 -2.28 3.77
N ILE A 81 -15.93 -1.95 5.01
CA ILE A 81 -15.89 -2.87 6.15
C ILE A 81 -17.32 -3.00 6.70
N ASP A 82 -18.24 -3.56 5.92
CA ASP A 82 -19.65 -3.75 6.29
C ASP A 82 -19.85 -5.01 7.15
N GLY A 83 -18.97 -5.19 8.15
CA GLY A 83 -19.01 -6.31 9.10
C GLY A 83 -18.32 -7.60 8.62
N GLY A 84 -17.78 -7.58 7.39
CA GLY A 84 -16.98 -8.68 6.84
C GLY A 84 -15.49 -8.64 7.23
N GLU A 85 -14.78 -9.71 6.86
CA GLU A 85 -13.33 -9.79 7.03
C GLU A 85 -12.62 -8.76 6.14
N LEU A 86 -11.78 -7.93 6.76
CA LEU A 86 -10.83 -7.06 6.08
C LEU A 86 -9.44 -7.68 6.16
N ARG A 87 -8.93 -8.14 5.03
CA ARG A 87 -7.56 -8.59 4.92
C ARG A 87 -6.62 -7.42 4.68
N PHE A 88 -5.44 -7.50 5.27
CA PHE A 88 -4.46 -6.41 5.28
C PHE A 88 -3.05 -6.93 5.11
N ASN A 89 -2.24 -6.17 4.38
CA ASN A 89 -0.80 -6.30 4.39
C ASN A 89 -0.11 -4.94 4.33
N LEU A 90 1.09 -4.87 4.90
CA LEU A 90 1.99 -3.73 4.82
C LEU A 90 3.30 -4.22 4.22
N CYS A 91 3.72 -3.61 3.12
CA CYS A 91 5.01 -3.88 2.50
C CYS A 91 5.90 -2.64 2.56
N ARG A 92 7.21 -2.88 2.49
CA ARG A 92 8.24 -1.87 2.30
C ARG A 92 9.10 -2.28 1.12
N GLU A 93 9.22 -1.34 0.19
CA GLU A 93 10.04 -1.44 -1.01
C GLU A 93 11.21 -0.47 -0.85
N ARG A 94 12.41 -0.97 -0.56
CA ARG A 94 13.60 -0.12 -0.39
C ARG A 94 14.36 -0.02 -1.71
N ASN A 95 13.77 0.63 -2.72
CA ASN A 95 14.45 0.85 -4.00
C ASN A 95 15.25 2.16 -3.97
N ILE A 96 16.50 2.10 -3.51
CA ILE A 96 17.41 3.26 -3.45
C ILE A 96 18.41 3.16 -4.60
N LYS A 97 18.57 4.26 -5.36
CA LYS A 97 19.47 4.30 -6.52
C LYS A 97 20.91 3.99 -6.10
N GLY A 98 21.49 2.95 -6.69
CA GLY A 98 22.87 2.53 -6.44
C GLY A 98 23.03 1.53 -5.30
N GLU A 99 21.93 1.11 -4.67
CA GLU A 99 21.91 0.07 -3.65
C GLU A 99 21.09 -1.14 -4.13
N ASN A 100 21.27 -2.28 -3.48
CA ASN A 100 20.42 -3.44 -3.72
C ASN A 100 19.00 -3.15 -3.23
N ALA A 101 18.01 -3.56 -4.02
CA ALA A 101 16.63 -3.53 -3.59
C ALA A 101 16.43 -4.48 -2.40
N GLU A 102 15.65 -4.04 -1.42
CA GLU A 102 15.25 -4.84 -0.27
C GLU A 102 13.74 -4.75 -0.11
N TYR A 103 13.11 -5.90 0.09
CA TYR A 103 11.66 -6.03 0.23
C TYR A 103 11.35 -6.61 1.60
N SER A 104 10.31 -6.09 2.24
CA SER A 104 9.85 -6.58 3.53
C SER A 104 8.34 -6.49 3.62
N THR A 105 7.72 -7.41 4.35
CA THR A 105 6.26 -7.47 4.47
C THR A 105 5.83 -7.90 5.87
N TRP A 106 4.68 -7.41 6.31
CA TRP A 106 4.08 -7.80 7.58
C TRP A 106 3.48 -9.21 7.53
N SER A 107 2.80 -9.57 6.44
CA SER A 107 2.22 -10.91 6.23
C SER A 107 3.18 -11.78 5.41
N PRO A 108 3.92 -12.73 6.03
CA PRO A 108 5.08 -13.37 5.39
C PRO A 108 4.74 -14.21 4.16
N LEU A 109 3.51 -14.73 4.08
CA LEU A 109 3.08 -15.54 2.94
C LEU A 109 3.05 -14.74 1.62
N ALA A 110 2.89 -13.41 1.68
CA ALA A 110 2.92 -12.56 0.50
C ALA A 110 4.28 -12.58 -0.20
N MET A 111 5.36 -12.85 0.55
CA MET A 111 6.74 -12.93 0.02
C MET A 111 7.04 -14.26 -0.69
N LEU A 112 6.27 -15.31 -0.40
CA LEU A 112 6.38 -16.61 -1.08
C LEU A 112 5.52 -16.68 -2.35
N GLY A 113 4.48 -15.85 -2.41
CA GLY A 113 3.48 -15.84 -3.47
C GLY A 113 3.53 -14.56 -4.30
N ASN A 114 2.40 -13.87 -4.34
CA ASN A 114 2.18 -12.65 -5.11
C ASN A 114 1.71 -11.54 -4.16
N TRP A 115 2.33 -10.35 -4.27
CA TRP A 115 1.95 -9.16 -3.50
C TRP A 115 0.46 -8.82 -3.63
N HIS A 116 -0.18 -9.16 -4.75
CA HIS A 116 -1.59 -8.89 -5.03
C HIS A 116 -2.51 -10.10 -4.84
N ASP A 117 -2.08 -11.11 -4.09
CA ASP A 117 -2.91 -12.24 -3.70
C ASP A 117 -3.38 -12.11 -2.23
N PRO A 118 -4.64 -11.67 -1.99
CA PRO A 118 -5.13 -11.43 -0.65
C PRO A 118 -5.30 -12.68 0.21
N ASP A 119 -5.20 -13.89 -0.35
CA ASP A 119 -5.22 -15.13 0.44
C ASP A 119 -3.97 -15.25 1.33
N ASN A 120 -2.91 -14.50 1.02
CA ASN A 120 -1.65 -14.48 1.78
C ASN A 120 -1.59 -13.37 2.84
N TYR A 121 -2.66 -12.60 3.03
CA TYR A 121 -2.69 -11.44 3.91
C TYR A 121 -3.15 -11.81 5.32
N GLY A 122 -2.78 -10.99 6.32
CA GLY A 122 -3.37 -11.08 7.65
C GLY A 122 -4.78 -10.47 7.69
N THR A 123 -5.42 -10.51 8.85
CA THR A 123 -6.74 -9.89 9.08
C THR A 123 -6.61 -8.67 9.98
N LEU A 124 -7.19 -7.54 9.58
CA LEU A 124 -7.31 -6.35 10.41
C LEU A 124 -8.65 -6.37 11.17
N LYS A 125 -8.59 -6.27 12.50
CA LYS A 125 -9.77 -6.18 13.37
C LYS A 125 -9.77 -4.84 14.09
N PHE A 126 -10.83 -4.06 13.91
CA PHE A 126 -11.05 -2.83 14.66
C PHE A 126 -11.63 -3.20 16.03
N MET A 127 -11.02 -2.69 17.09
CA MET A 127 -11.50 -2.87 18.46
C MET A 127 -12.23 -1.59 18.89
N GLU A 128 -13.29 -1.77 19.67
CA GLU A 128 -14.00 -0.68 20.36
C GLU A 128 -13.27 -0.24 21.63
#